data_AF-A0A3D4B0R9-F1
#
_entry.id   AF-A0A3D4B0R9-F1
#
_cell.length_a   1.000
_cell.length_b   1.000
_cell.length_c   1.000
_cell.angle_alpha   90.00
_cell.angle_beta   90.00
_cell.angle_gamma   90.00
#
_symmetry.space_group_name_H-M   'P 1'
#
loop_
_entity.id
_entity.type
_entity.pdbx_description
1 polymer ?
#
loop_
_entity_poly.entity_id
_entity_poly.type
_entity_poly.pdbx_seq_one_letter_code
_entity_poly.pdbx_strand_id
1 'polypeptide(L)' 'MATFLFGVPAMLLSPFNPSGRLVHWFARWWGWTLLWIGRIPVQIHGLEHIPQGQPCVLVSNHASAADIPILFGHLPI' A
#
# COMPACT_ATOMS: atom_id res chain seq x y z
N MET A 1 -5.72 -5.84 -14.48
CA MET A 1 -4.36 -6.34 -14.83
C MET A 1 -3.38 -6.18 -13.67
N ALA A 2 -3.14 -4.96 -13.17
CA ALA A 2 -2.22 -4.72 -12.04
C ALA A 2 -2.49 -5.62 -10.81
N THR A 3 -3.75 -5.82 -10.43
CA THR A 3 -4.11 -6.71 -9.31
C THR A 3 -3.61 -8.14 -9.47
N PHE A 4 -3.65 -8.72 -10.68
CA PHE A 4 -3.10 -10.05 -10.92
C PHE A 4 -1.57 -10.04 -10.92
N LEU A 5 -0.97 -9.02 -11.54
CA LEU A 5 0.49 -8.87 -11.63
C LEU A 5 1.16 -8.79 -10.27
N PHE A 6 0.56 -8.12 -9.28
CA PHE A 6 1.13 -8.01 -7.95
C PHE A 6 0.53 -9.04 -6.96
N GLY A 7 -0.75 -9.36 -7.09
CA GLY A 7 -1.45 -10.25 -6.16
C GLY A 7 -1.07 -11.72 -6.30
N VAL A 8 -0.88 -12.24 -7.53
CA VAL A 8 -0.50 -13.64 -7.73
C VAL A 8 0.90 -13.92 -7.18
N PRO A 9 1.95 -13.12 -7.50
CA PRO A 9 3.25 -13.30 -6.88
C PRO A 9 3.23 -13.11 -5.37
N ALA A 10 2.49 -12.12 -4.84
CA ALA A 10 2.34 -11.93 -3.41
C ALA A 10 1.80 -13.19 -2.72
N MET A 11 0.75 -13.80 -3.28
CA MET A 11 0.13 -15.00 -2.73
C MET A 11 1.05 -16.22 -2.80
N LEU A 12 1.76 -16.42 -3.92
CA LEU A 12 2.68 -17.54 -4.10
C LEU A 12 3.95 -17.42 -3.25
N LEU A 13 4.43 -16.19 -3.04
CA LEU A 13 5.68 -15.94 -2.33
C LEU A 13 5.48 -15.68 -0.83
N SER A 14 4.26 -15.32 -0.39
CA SER A 14 3.94 -15.06 1.04
C SER A 14 4.34 -16.20 1.98
N PRO A 15 4.16 -17.49 1.67
CA PRO A 15 4.57 -18.58 2.56
C PRO A 15 6.07 -18.59 2.86
N PHE A 16 6.89 -18.04 1.96
CA PHE A 16 8.35 -17.95 2.11
C PHE A 16 8.81 -16.66 2.82
N ASN A 17 7.88 -15.76 3.18
CA ASN A 17 8.16 -14.55 3.95
C ASN A 17 7.17 -14.41 5.12
N PRO A 18 7.38 -15.15 6.23
CA PRO A 18 6.48 -15.11 7.38
C PRO A 18 6.43 -13.74 8.08
N SER A 19 7.37 -12.85 7.79
CA SER A 19 7.36 -11.47 8.30
C SER A 19 6.25 -10.59 7.71
N GLY A 20 5.58 -11.02 6.64
CA GLY A 20 4.54 -10.26 5.93
C GLY A 20 5.06 -9.08 5.09
N ARG A 21 6.31 -8.66 5.29
CA ARG A 21 6.95 -7.53 4.59
C ARG A 21 6.87 -7.67 3.07
N LEU A 22 7.00 -8.89 2.54
CA LEU A 22 6.93 -9.12 1.10
C LEU A 22 5.55 -8.78 0.52
N VAL A 23 4.47 -9.16 1.20
CA VAL A 23 3.11 -8.87 0.75
C VAL A 23 2.84 -7.36 0.79
N HIS A 24 3.28 -6.67 1.85
CA HIS A 24 3.19 -5.21 1.93
C HIS A 24 3.99 -4.51 0.83
N TRP A 25 5.16 -5.04 0.48
CA TRP A 25 5.94 -4.55 -0.65
C TRP A 25 5.17 -4.66 -1.97
N PHE A 26 4.55 -5.81 -2.26
CA PHE A 26 3.69 -5.98 -3.44
C PHE A 26 2.48 -5.03 -3.41
N ALA A 27 1.84 -4.86 -2.25
CA ALA A 27 0.70 -3.96 -2.08
C ALA A 27 1.09 -2.49 -2.36
N ARG A 28 2.28 -2.06 -1.93
CA ARG A 28 2.80 -0.72 -2.20
C ARG A 28 2.94 -0.45 -3.69
N TRP A 29 3.59 -1.36 -4.42
CA TRP A 29 3.76 -1.22 -5.86
C TRP A 29 2.45 -1.33 -6.62
N TRP A 30 1.54 -2.19 -6.17
CA TRP A 30 0.19 -2.29 -6.71
C TRP A 30 -0.58 -0.97 -6.56
N GLY A 31 -0.64 -0.40 -5.35
CA GLY A 31 -1.34 0.84 -5.06
C GLY A 31 -0.75 2.02 -5.85
N TRP A 32 0.57 2.15 -5.85
CA TRP A 32 1.27 3.17 -6.62
C TRP A 32 0.99 3.05 -8.13
N THR A 33 1.04 1.83 -8.69
CA THR A 33 0.79 1.58 -10.12
C THR A 33 -0.64 1.94 -10.52
N LEU A 34 -1.63 1.63 -9.67
CA LEU A 34 -3.03 1.98 -9.93
C LEU A 34 -3.24 3.49 -9.94
N LEU A 35 -2.63 4.22 -9.01
CA LEU A 35 -2.71 5.69 -8.97
C LEU A 35 -2.04 6.32 -10.19
N TRP A 36 -0.88 5.77 -10.59
CA TRP A 36 -0.16 6.23 -11.77
C TRP A 36 -0.95 6.02 -13.07
N ILE A 37 -1.51 4.82 -13.27
CA ILE A 37 -2.38 4.50 -14.43
C ILE A 37 -3.63 5.39 -14.42
N GLY A 38 -4.23 5.60 -13.24
CA GLY A 38 -5.40 6.46 -13.06
C GLY A 38 -5.10 7.96 -13.18
N ARG A 39 -3.82 8.35 -13.32
CA ARG A 39 -3.35 9.75 -13.31
C ARG A 39 -3.88 10.54 -12.11
N ILE A 40 -3.91 9.89 -10.94
CA ILE A 40 -4.37 10.50 -9.69
C ILE A 40 -3.16 11.12 -8.98
N PRO A 41 -3.00 12.45 -8.98
CA PRO A 41 -1.93 13.09 -8.23
C PRO A 41 -2.20 12.96 -6.72
N VAL A 42 -1.19 12.54 -5.97
CA VAL A 42 -1.26 12.42 -4.51
C VAL A 42 -0.31 13.43 -3.88
N GLN A 43 -0.81 14.23 -2.95
CA GLN A 43 -0.03 15.11 -2.09
C GLN A 43 -0.14 14.62 -0.65
N ILE A 44 0.99 14.57 0.04
CA ILE A 44 1.10 14.02 1.40
C ILE A 44 1.49 15.15 2.33
N HIS A 45 0.81 15.24 3.46
CA HIS A 45 1.12 16.19 4.53
C HIS A 45 1.16 15.45 5.87
N GLY A 46 2.07 15.84 6.76
CA GLY A 46 2.11 15.31 8.13
C GLY A 46 2.62 13.88 8.25
N LEU A 47 3.49 13.41 7.34
CA LEU A 47 4.05 12.06 7.37
C LEU A 47 4.92 11.84 8.62
N GLU A 48 5.54 12.92 9.11
CA GLU A 48 6.32 13.00 10.34
C GLU A 48 5.52 12.67 11.60
N HIS A 49 4.18 12.74 11.55
CA HIS A 49 3.33 12.37 12.69
C HIS A 49 3.16 10.85 12.83
N ILE A 50 3.59 10.06 11.83
CA ILE A 50 3.50 8.60 11.89
C ILE A 50 4.59 8.08 12.84
N PRO A 51 4.21 7.41 13.95
CA PRO A 51 5.18 6.91 14.90
C PRO A 51 6.09 5.84 14.27
N GLN A 52 7.41 6.01 14.40
CA GLN A 52 8.40 5.11 13.82
C GLN A 52 8.76 3.99 14.80
N GLY A 53 8.98 2.78 14.28
CA GLY A 53 9.49 1.64 15.06
C GLY A 53 8.52 1.05 16.08
N GLN A 54 7.25 1.49 16.09
CA GLN A 54 6.22 0.98 16.99
C GLN A 54 4.91 0.70 16.25
N PRO A 55 4.11 -0.30 16.68
CA PRO A 55 2.80 -0.54 16.12
C PRO A 55 1.89 0.68 16.26
N CYS A 56 1.14 1.02 15.21
CA CYS A 56 0.09 2.03 15.26
C CYS A 56 -1.11 1.58 14.42
N VAL A 57 -2.29 2.11 14.75
CA VAL A 57 -3.51 1.89 13.96
C VAL A 57 -3.77 3.15 13.14
N LEU A 58 -3.69 3.02 11.82
CA LEU A 58 -4.02 4.10 10.91
C LEU A 58 -5.52 4.09 10.63
N VAL A 59 -6.18 5.23 10.86
CA VAL A 59 -7.62 5.40 10.65
C VAL A 59 -7.80 6.50 9.61
N SER A 60 -8.62 6.22 8.59
CA SER A 60 -8.99 7.18 7.55
C SER A 60 -10.50 7.20 7.36
N ASN A 61 -11.03 8.29 6.82
CA ASN A 61 -12.38 8.31 6.28
C ASN A 61 -12.46 7.39 5.04
N HIS A 62 -13.65 6.89 4.73
CA HIS A 62 -13.87 6.11 3.51
C HIS A 62 -14.66 6.92 2.48
N ALA A 63 -13.95 7.49 1.51
CA ALA A 63 -14.53 8.38 0.50
C ALA A 63 -14.62 7.70 -0.87
N SER A 64 -13.74 6.74 -1.18
CA SER A 64 -13.65 6.21 -2.54
C SER A 64 -12.91 4.87 -2.62
N ALA A 65 -12.97 4.25 -3.81
CA ALA A 65 -12.11 3.11 -4.13
C ALA A 65 -10.60 3.48 -4.21
N ALA A 66 -10.26 4.77 -4.34
CA ALA A 66 -8.88 5.23 -4.39
C ALA A 66 -8.19 5.22 -3.01
N ASP A 67 -8.96 5.14 -1.92
CA ASP A 67 -8.45 5.19 -0.54
C ASP A 67 -7.41 4.08 -0.31
N ILE A 68 -7.72 2.85 -0.71
CA ILE A 68 -6.84 1.69 -0.54
C ILE A 68 -5.51 1.86 -1.33
N PRO A 69 -5.52 2.18 -2.64
CA PRO A 69 -4.29 2.49 -3.38
C PRO A 69 -3.47 3.65 -2.82
N ILE A 70 -4.11 4.72 -2.33
CA ILE A 70 -3.44 5.87 -1.69
C ILE A 70 -2.68 5.40 -0.45
N LEU A 71 -3.37 4.69 0.45
CA LEU A 71 -2.79 4.21 1.69
C LEU A 71 -1.63 3.25 1.44
N PHE A 72 -1.82 2.21 0.61
CA PHE A 72 -0.74 1.27 0.32
C PHE A 72 0.43 1.90 -0.46
N GLY A 73 0.15 2.78 -1.42
CA GLY A 73 1.18 3.34 -2.30
C GLY A 73 2.09 4.37 -1.62
N HIS A 74 1.61 5.04 -0.57
CA HIS A 74 2.27 6.23 -0.04
C HIS A 74 2.57 6.21 1.47
N LEU A 75 1.94 5.33 2.26
CA LEU A 75 2.30 5.19 3.67
C LEU A 75 3.57 4.34 3.86
N PRO A 76 4.41 4.64 4.86
CA PRO A 76 5.65 3.92 5.15
C PRO A 76 5.37 2.67 5.97
N ILE A 77 4.55 1.76 5.42
CA ILE A 77 4.24 0.43 5.97
C ILE A 77 5.09 -0.66 5.32
#